data_AF-A0A554N7K5-F1
#
_entry.id   AF-A0A554N7K5-F1
#
_cell.length_a   1.000
_cell.length_b   1.000
_cell.length_c   1.000
_cell.angle_alpha   90.00
_cell.angle_beta   90.00
_cell.angle_gamma   90.00
#
_symmetry.space_group_name_H-M   'P 1'
#
loop_
_entity.id
_entity.type
_entity.pdbx_description
1 polymer ?
#
loop_
_entity_poly.entity_id
_entity_poly.type
_entity_poly.pdbx_seq_one_letter_code
_entity_poly.pdbx_strand_id
1 'polypeptide(L)' 'MTHTDPHHADDPIYECMDCGNRPSDIDGRLCSDCGGYLTNLGMARDR' A
#
# COMPACT_ATOMS: atom_id res chain seq x y z
N MET A 1 -22.12 21.19 -2.11
CA MET A 1 -21.80 19.90 -1.47
C MET A 1 -20.43 19.48 -1.95
N THR A 2 -19.41 19.75 -1.14
CA THR A 2 -18.02 19.42 -1.45
C THR A 2 -17.88 17.91 -1.31
N HIS A 3 -17.69 17.20 -2.41
CA HIS A 3 -17.29 15.80 -2.37
C HIS A 3 -15.83 15.76 -1.89
N THR A 4 -15.64 15.76 -0.58
CA THR A 4 -14.38 15.27 0.00
C THR A 4 -14.43 13.77 -0.16
N ASP A 5 -13.85 13.28 -1.24
CA ASP A 5 -13.57 11.86 -1.42
C ASP A 5 -12.73 11.41 -0.21
N PRO A 6 -13.23 10.52 0.67
CA PRO A 6 -12.51 10.09 1.87
C PRO A 6 -11.30 9.21 1.53
N HIS A 7 -11.13 8.83 0.27
CA HIS A 7 -9.94 8.16 -0.20
C HIS A 7 -8.84 9.20 -0.34
N HIS A 8 -8.11 9.42 0.77
CA HIS A 8 -6.77 9.98 0.73
C HIS A 8 -5.95 9.19 -0.29
N ALA A 9 -5.92 9.65 -1.53
CA ALA A 9 -5.19 9.06 -2.65
C ALA A 9 -3.67 9.10 -2.46
N ASP A 10 -3.21 9.63 -1.31
CA ASP A 10 -1.81 9.78 -0.95
C ASP A 10 -1.34 8.73 0.06
N ASP A 11 -2.25 7.90 0.62
CA ASP A 11 -1.82 6.85 1.54
C ASP A 11 -1.08 5.75 0.78
N PRO A 12 0.19 5.49 1.12
CA PRO A 12 1.00 4.52 0.41
C PRO A 12 0.49 3.10 0.72
N ILE A 13 -0.36 2.56 -0.15
CA ILE A 13 -0.82 1.17 -0.08
C ILE A 13 0.38 0.27 -0.39
N TYR A 14 0.74 -0.63 0.51
CA TYR A 14 1.74 -1.67 0.27
C TYR A 14 1.11 -3.06 0.21
N GLU A 15 1.51 -3.86 -0.76
CA GLU A 15 1.05 -5.24 -0.92
C GLU A 15 2.22 -6.21 -1.13
N CYS A 16 2.17 -7.35 -0.45
CA CYS A 16 3.10 -8.44 -0.70
C CYS A 16 2.62 -9.26 -1.91
N MET A 17 3.45 -9.36 -2.95
CA MET A 17 3.12 -10.14 -4.14
C MET A 17 3.27 -11.66 -3.96
N ASP A 18 3.86 -12.10 -2.84
CA ASP A 18 4.12 -13.51 -2.55
C ASP A 18 2.95 -14.15 -1.79
N CYS A 19 2.47 -13.49 -0.72
CA CYS A 19 1.37 -14.00 0.12
C CYS A 19 0.06 -13.22 -0.03
N GLY A 20 0.06 -12.07 -0.72
CA GLY A 20 -1.11 -11.20 -0.87
C GLY A 20 -1.43 -10.33 0.35
N ASN A 21 -0.57 -10.30 1.36
CA ASN A 21 -0.82 -9.52 2.57
C ASN A 21 -0.73 -8.00 2.29
N ARG A 22 -1.68 -7.23 2.85
CA ARG A 22 -1.74 -5.77 2.80
C ARG A 22 -1.65 -5.18 4.21
N PRO A 23 -0.42 -5.00 4.74
CA PRO A 23 -0.23 -4.38 6.04
C PRO A 23 -0.60 -2.88 6.00
N SER A 24 -1.30 -2.40 7.03
CA SER A 24 -1.62 -0.99 7.22
C SER A 24 -0.45 -0.17 7.77
N ASP A 25 0.51 -0.84 8.41
CA ASP A 25 1.70 -0.25 9.00
C ASP A 25 2.91 -1.09 8.55
N ILE A 26 3.87 -0.45 7.91
CA ILE A 26 5.03 -1.13 7.31
C ILE A 26 6.32 -0.63 7.95
N ASP A 27 6.93 -1.47 8.78
CA ASP A 27 8.28 -1.25 9.30
C ASP A 27 9.32 -1.74 8.27
N GLY A 28 9.34 -1.10 7.09
CA GLY A 28 10.26 -1.40 5.99
C GLY A 28 9.61 -2.00 4.74
N ARG A 29 10.41 -2.72 3.93
CA ARG A 29 10.00 -3.27 2.62
C ARG A 29 9.80 -4.78 2.60
N LEU A 30 9.90 -5.44 3.75
CA LEU A 30 9.64 -6.87 3.88
C LEU A 30 8.27 -7.12 4.53
N CYS A 31 7.58 -8.13 4.04
CA CYS A 31 6.37 -8.65 4.63
C CYS A 31 6.74 -9.43 5.90
N SER A 32 6.12 -9.08 7.02
CA SER A 32 6.34 -9.77 8.31
C SER A 32 5.78 -11.20 8.34
N ASP A 33 4.91 -11.56 7.39
CA ASP A 33 4.20 -12.84 7.38
C ASP A 33 4.96 -13.92 6.60
N CYS A 34 5.46 -13.58 5.40
CA CYS A 34 6.17 -14.51 4.52
C CYS A 34 7.64 -14.15 4.27
N GLY A 35 8.09 -12.96 4.67
CA GLY A 35 9.43 -12.44 4.36
C GLY A 35 9.62 -11.94 2.92
N GLY A 36 8.54 -11.91 2.10
CA GLY A 36 8.57 -11.39 0.73
C GLY A 36 8.69 -9.87 0.67
N TYR A 37 8.98 -9.30 -0.49
CA TYR A 37 9.06 -7.85 -0.66
C TYR A 37 7.68 -7.21 -0.85
N LEU A 38 7.47 -6.06 -0.21
CA LEU A 38 6.26 -5.25 -0.31
C LEU A 38 6.38 -4.26 -1.48
N THR A 39 5.35 -4.22 -2.33
CA THR A 39 5.24 -3.30 -3.46
C THR A 39 4.31 -2.15 -3.10
N ASN A 40 4.76 -0.92 -3.31
CA ASN A 40 3.92 0.26 -3.15
C ASN A 40 2.96 0.37 -4.35
N LEU A 41 1.68 0.20 -4.08
CA LEU A 41 0.55 0.35 -5.01
C LEU A 41 -0.18 1.69 -4.83
N GLY A 42 0.03 2.39 -3.71
CA GLY A 42 -0.69 3.63 -3.39
C GLY A 42 -0.28 4.84 -4.22
N MET A 43 0.95 4.85 -4.74
CA MET A 43 1.37 5.93 -5.64
C MET A 43 0.77 5.71 -7.03
N ALA A 44 -0.34 6.40 -7.34
CA ALA A 44 -0.85 6.52 -8.70
C ALA A 44 0.30 6.91 -9.64
N ARG A 45 0.47 6.16 -10.73
CA ARG A 45 1.41 6.56 -11.79
C ARG A 45 0.78 7.77 -12.47
N ASP A 46 1.27 8.97 -12.17
CA ASP A 46 0.97 10.17 -12.95
C ASP A 46 1.40 9.89 -14.41
N ARG A 47 0.45 9.93 -15.35
CA ARG A 47 0.69 9.74 -16.79
C ARG A 47 0.00 10.84 -17.58
#